data_AF-A0A7X8YS76-F1
#
_entry.id   AF-A0A7X8YS76-F1
#
_cell.length_a   1.000
_cell.length_b   1.000
_cell.length_c   1.000
_cell.angle_alpha   90.00
_cell.angle_beta   90.00
_cell.angle_gamma   90.00
#
_symmetry.space_group_name_H-M   'P 1'
#
loop_
_entity.id
_entity.type
_entity.pdbx_description
1 polymer ?
#
loop_
_entity_poly.entity_id
_entity_poly.type
_entity_poly.pdbx_seq_one_letter_code
_entity_poly.pdbx_strand_id
1 'polypeptide(L)'
;MNETRKKKGVGPRLDGGSALARRWAAAILEVLAGEWTPGDGAAALGVTLPRYYALETRAMNGLVAACEPRTGRRGVRAEKEVLELKKQVTRLERECARKQALLRASQRTAGIQVPVAKARKKRKRRPVVRALKMAEALRKTEAAEPQESTAVNQS
;
A
#
# COMPACT_ATOMS: atom_id res chain seq x y z
N MET A 1 -14.79 5.99 44.07
CA MET A 1 -13.41 6.11 43.55
C MET A 1 -12.85 4.70 43.43
N ASN A 2 -12.53 4.23 42.23
CA ASN A 2 -11.56 3.14 41.98
C ASN A 2 -11.42 2.99 40.46
N GLU A 3 -10.55 3.82 39.87
CA GLU A 3 -10.13 3.66 38.48
C GLU A 3 -9.17 2.47 38.38
N THR A 4 -9.60 1.42 37.67
CA THR A 4 -8.75 0.26 37.36
C THR A 4 -7.62 0.68 36.43
N ARG A 5 -6.44 0.93 36.99
CA ARG A 5 -5.22 1.26 36.25
C ARG A 5 -4.84 0.08 35.33
N LYS A 6 -5.21 0.14 34.05
CA LYS A 6 -4.82 -0.86 33.03
C LYS A 6 -3.29 -1.00 33.05
N LYS A 7 -2.80 -2.19 33.45
CA LYS A 7 -1.37 -2.53 33.38
C LYS A 7 -0.92 -2.40 31.93
N LYS A 8 0.01 -1.48 31.66
CA LYS A 8 0.67 -1.40 30.35
C LYS A 8 1.53 -2.67 30.22
N GLY A 9 1.24 -3.50 29.22
CA GLY A 9 2.02 -4.71 28.94
C GLY A 9 3.50 -4.38 28.72
N VAL A 10 4.38 -5.21 29.30
CA VAL A 10 5.82 -5.18 29.08
C VAL A 10 6.10 -6.00 27.82
N GLY A 11 6.42 -5.34 26.71
CA GLY A 11 6.73 -6.02 25.45
C GLY A 11 6.82 -5.07 24.24
N PRO A 12 7.47 -5.51 23.15
CA PRO A 12 7.54 -4.75 21.91
C PRO A 12 6.13 -4.53 21.34
N ARG A 13 5.85 -3.30 20.89
CA ARG A 13 4.57 -2.94 20.26
C ARG A 13 4.70 -3.01 18.76
N LEU A 14 3.83 -3.80 18.15
CA LEU A 14 3.75 -3.95 16.69
C LEU A 14 2.65 -3.00 16.17
N ASP A 15 3.03 -1.78 15.80
CA ASP A 15 2.10 -0.74 15.36
C ASP A 15 1.72 -0.86 13.86
N GLY A 16 2.19 -1.90 13.15
CA GLY A 16 1.98 -2.10 11.71
C GLY A 16 1.54 -3.53 11.32
N GLY A 17 1.43 -3.75 10.01
CA GLY A 17 1.13 -5.05 9.39
C GLY A 17 -0.35 -5.44 9.35
N SER A 18 -0.73 -6.23 8.34
CA SER A 18 -2.05 -6.86 8.27
C SER A 18 -2.19 -7.98 9.31
N ALA A 19 -3.44 -8.38 9.64
CA ALA A 19 -3.70 -9.50 10.55
C ALA A 19 -2.97 -10.78 10.10
N LEU A 20 -2.97 -11.05 8.79
CA LEU A 20 -2.24 -12.17 8.20
C LEU A 20 -0.73 -12.09 8.45
N ALA A 21 -0.13 -10.90 8.24
CA ALA A 21 1.30 -10.70 8.47
C ALA A 21 1.68 -10.91 9.95
N ARG A 22 0.80 -10.51 10.88
CA ARG A 22 1.01 -10.75 12.32
C ARG A 22 0.93 -12.23 12.67
N ARG A 23 -0.04 -12.96 12.10
CA ARG A 23 -0.17 -14.41 12.28
C ARG A 23 1.07 -15.15 11.76
N TRP A 24 1.58 -14.77 10.60
CA TRP A 24 2.81 -15.35 10.05
C TRP A 24 4.03 -15.04 10.92
N ALA A 25 4.18 -13.80 11.37
CA ALA A 25 5.29 -13.41 12.24
C ALA A 25 5.27 -14.16 13.58
N ALA A 26 4.09 -14.34 14.18
CA ALA A 26 3.93 -15.10 15.42
C ALA A 26 4.37 -16.56 15.24
N ALA A 27 3.83 -17.26 14.24
CA ALA A 27 4.19 -18.66 13.98
C ALA A 27 5.69 -18.85 13.69
N ILE A 28 6.33 -17.93 12.97
CA ILE A 28 7.78 -17.98 12.73
C ILE A 28 8.55 -17.82 14.05
N LEU A 29 8.14 -16.89 14.92
CA LEU A 29 8.81 -16.67 16.21
C LEU A 29 8.62 -17.85 17.17
N GLU A 30 7.45 -18.48 17.20
CA GLU A 30 7.18 -19.68 18.01
C GLU A 30 8.05 -20.87 17.57
N VAL A 31 8.21 -21.07 16.26
CA VAL A 31 9.12 -22.09 15.71
C VAL A 31 10.58 -21.77 16.04
N LEU A 32 11.02 -20.52 15.87
CA LEU A 32 12.39 -20.11 16.20
C LEU A 32 12.69 -20.14 17.71
N ALA A 33 11.66 -19.97 18.55
CA ALA A 33 11.75 -20.15 20.00
C ALA A 33 11.84 -21.62 20.41
N GLY A 34 11.60 -22.56 19.48
CA GLY A 34 11.64 -24.00 19.71
C GLY A 34 10.36 -24.55 20.34
N GLU A 35 9.26 -23.78 20.37
CA GLU A 35 7.97 -24.29 20.84
C GLU A 35 7.37 -25.27 19.83
N TRP A 36 7.54 -25.00 18.53
CA TRP A 36 7.01 -25.80 17.42
C TRP A 36 8.09 -26.21 16.41
N THR A 37 7.85 -27.28 15.67
CA THR A 37 8.69 -27.62 14.51
C THR A 37 8.28 -26.78 13.28
N PRO A 38 9.17 -26.62 12.28
CA PRO A 38 8.79 -25.98 11.01
C PRO A 38 7.60 -26.64 10.31
N GLY A 39 7.42 -27.95 10.49
CA GLY A 39 6.26 -28.69 9.97
C GLY A 39 4.95 -28.25 10.64
N ASP A 40 4.97 -28.12 11.97
CA ASP A 40 3.81 -27.66 12.75
C ASP A 40 3.46 -26.20 12.40
N GLY A 41 4.47 -25.35 12.25
CA GLY A 41 4.29 -23.96 11.78
C GLY A 41 3.67 -23.89 10.40
N ALA A 42 4.13 -24.72 9.45
CA ALA A 42 3.54 -24.80 8.12
C ALA A 42 2.07 -25.25 8.16
N ALA A 43 1.76 -26.27 8.96
CA ALA A 43 0.40 -26.77 9.15
C ALA A 43 -0.53 -25.72 9.79
N ALA A 44 -0.07 -25.04 10.85
CA ALA A 44 -0.83 -24.00 11.54
C ALA A 44 -1.14 -22.78 10.63
N LEU A 45 -0.28 -22.52 9.65
CA LEU A 45 -0.46 -21.48 8.64
C LEU A 45 -1.22 -21.95 7.38
N GLY A 46 -1.52 -23.24 7.24
CA GLY A 46 -2.16 -23.81 6.06
C GLY A 46 -1.30 -23.73 4.79
N VAL A 47 0.03 -23.79 4.93
CA VAL A 47 0.99 -23.69 3.82
C VAL A 47 1.84 -24.95 3.73
N THR A 48 2.45 -25.17 2.56
CA THR A 48 3.43 -26.24 2.39
C THR A 48 4.74 -25.91 3.09
N LEU A 49 5.50 -26.92 3.51
CA LEU A 49 6.79 -26.75 4.19
C LEU A 49 7.80 -25.90 3.37
N PRO A 50 7.95 -26.06 2.05
CA PRO A 50 8.81 -25.16 1.26
C PRO A 50 8.35 -23.69 1.28
N ARG A 51 7.03 -23.45 1.29
CA ARG A 51 6.48 -22.10 1.39
C ARG A 51 6.75 -21.48 2.75
N TYR A 52 6.70 -22.28 3.82
CA TYR A 52 7.09 -21.85 5.16
C TYR A 52 8.55 -21.35 5.19
N TYR A 53 9.51 -22.14 4.67
CA TYR A 53 10.91 -21.72 4.61
C TYR A 53 11.15 -20.46 3.78
N ALA A 54 10.40 -20.27 2.69
CA ALA A 54 10.46 -19.04 1.91
C ALA A 54 9.95 -17.82 2.70
N LEU A 55 8.90 -18.00 3.52
CA LEU A 55 8.39 -16.96 4.41
C LEU A 55 9.37 -16.64 5.53
N GLU A 56 9.97 -17.67 6.13
CA GLU A 56 11.00 -17.54 7.17
C GLU A 56 12.21 -16.76 6.66
N THR A 57 12.76 -17.16 5.50
CA THR A 57 13.85 -16.43 4.84
C THR A 57 13.50 -14.95 4.61
N ARG A 58 12.29 -14.68 4.12
CA ARG A 58 11.83 -13.30 3.90
C ARG A 58 11.74 -12.52 5.21
N ALA A 59 11.23 -13.13 6.27
CA ALA A 59 11.12 -12.50 7.59
C ALA A 59 12.52 -12.16 8.15
N MET A 60 13.45 -13.11 8.08
CA MET A 60 14.83 -12.92 8.55
C MET A 60 15.56 -11.83 7.76
N ASN A 61 15.40 -11.79 6.43
CA ASN A 61 15.96 -10.71 5.62
C ASN A 61 15.42 -9.32 6.02
N GLY A 62 14.11 -9.25 6.33
CA GLY A 62 13.50 -8.01 6.83
C GLY A 62 14.03 -7.60 8.21
N LEU A 63 14.25 -8.57 9.10
CA LEU A 63 14.83 -8.35 10.42
C LEU A 63 16.26 -7.82 10.30
N VAL A 64 17.12 -8.49 9.52
CA VAL A 64 18.50 -8.06 9.29
C VAL A 64 18.54 -6.65 8.70
N ALA A 65 17.73 -6.38 7.67
CA ALA A 65 17.63 -5.05 7.08
C ALA A 65 17.17 -3.97 8.06
N ALA A 66 16.31 -4.31 9.03
CA ALA A 66 15.86 -3.38 10.07
C ALA A 66 16.94 -3.15 11.15
N CYS A 67 17.82 -4.12 11.37
CA CYS A 67 18.95 -4.03 12.29
C CYS A 67 20.16 -3.28 11.70
N GLU A 68 20.17 -3.02 10.39
CA GLU A 68 21.22 -2.22 9.74
C GLU A 68 21.38 -0.87 10.44
N PRO A 69 22.63 -0.47 10.80
CA PRO A 69 22.87 0.80 11.47
C PRO A 69 22.37 1.93 10.58
N ARG A 70 21.42 2.71 11.10
CA ARG A 70 20.88 3.87 10.41
C ARG A 70 21.97 4.95 10.37
N THR A 71 22.73 4.97 9.28
CA THR A 71 23.57 6.11 8.94
C THR A 71 22.67 7.36 8.91
N GLY A 72 23.00 8.36 9.74
CA GLY A 72 22.06 9.37 10.20
C GLY A 72 21.31 10.19 9.12
N ARG A 73 20.25 10.89 9.58
CA ARG A 73 19.43 11.94 8.89
C ARG A 73 18.95 11.65 7.46
N ARG A 74 18.87 10.40 7.00
CA ARG A 74 18.29 10.09 5.67
C ARG A 74 16.79 10.43 5.57
N GLY A 75 16.02 10.26 6.65
CA GLY A 75 14.57 10.57 6.66
C GLY A 75 14.27 12.05 6.41
N VAL A 76 14.97 12.95 7.11
CA VAL A 76 14.86 14.40 6.89
C VAL A 76 15.37 14.80 5.51
N ARG A 77 16.39 14.10 4.97
CA ARG A 77 16.94 14.37 3.65
C ARG A 77 15.99 13.94 2.52
N ALA A 78 15.36 12.77 2.62
CA ALA A 78 14.41 12.28 1.63
C ALA A 78 13.15 13.17 1.55
N GLU A 79 12.60 13.59 2.69
CA GLU A 79 11.45 14.51 2.71
C GLU A 79 11.80 15.89 2.14
N LYS A 80 12.99 16.41 2.47
CA LYS A 80 13.51 17.65 1.88
C LYS A 80 13.73 17.51 0.37
N GLU A 81 14.27 16.39 -0.08
CA GLU A 81 14.52 16.11 -1.49
C GLU A 81 13.21 16.01 -2.28
N VAL A 82 12.19 15.35 -1.74
CA VAL A 82 10.85 15.34 -2.33
C VAL A 82 10.25 16.75 -2.41
N LEU A 83 10.43 17.57 -1.38
CA LEU A 83 9.95 18.96 -1.38
C LEU A 83 10.67 19.81 -2.43
N GLU A 84 11.99 19.69 -2.53
CA GLU A 84 12.80 20.41 -3.53
C GLU A 84 12.48 19.98 -4.96
N LEU A 85 12.34 18.67 -5.21
CA LEU A 85 11.92 18.15 -6.51
C LEU A 85 10.53 18.66 -6.90
N LYS A 86 9.58 18.73 -5.95
CA LYS A 86 8.25 19.32 -6.19
C LYS A 86 8.35 20.80 -6.58
N LYS A 87 9.18 21.59 -5.90
CA LYS A 87 9.40 23.00 -6.26
C LYS A 87 9.98 23.11 -7.68
N GLN A 88 10.95 22.26 -8.02
CA GLN A 88 11.55 22.24 -9.36
C GLN A 88 10.53 21.89 -10.44
N VAL A 89 9.67 20.89 -10.22
CA VAL A 89 8.58 20.54 -11.15
C VAL A 89 7.67 21.74 -11.38
N THR A 90 7.17 22.38 -10.31
CA THR A 90 6.28 23.54 -10.45
C THR A 90 6.94 24.72 -11.17
N ARG A 91 8.24 24.93 -10.96
CA ARG A 91 9.03 25.94 -11.67
C ARG A 91 9.12 25.61 -13.16
N LEU A 92 9.51 24.38 -13.49
CA LEU A 92 9.67 23.92 -14.87
C LEU A 92 8.33 23.93 -15.63
N GLU A 93 7.23 23.57 -14.99
CA GLU A 93 5.88 23.66 -15.57
C GLU A 93 5.52 25.10 -15.95
N ARG A 94 5.82 26.08 -15.07
CA ARG A 94 5.60 27.51 -15.35
C ARG A 94 6.48 28.01 -16.50
N GLU A 95 7.75 27.60 -16.53
CA GLU A 95 8.67 27.95 -17.61
C GLU A 95 8.22 27.35 -18.95
N CYS A 96 7.79 26.08 -18.97
CA CYS A 96 7.21 25.42 -20.14
C CYS A 96 5.93 26.13 -20.61
N ALA A 97 5.01 26.47 -19.70
CA ALA A 97 3.79 27.19 -20.04
C ALA A 97 4.09 28.57 -20.67
N ARG A 98 5.07 29.30 -20.11
CA ARG A 98 5.52 30.60 -20.64
C ARG A 98 6.14 30.45 -22.05
N LYS A 99 7.05 29.48 -22.23
CA LYS A 99 7.67 29.20 -23.54
C LYS A 99 6.63 28.79 -24.59
N GLN A 100 5.67 27.94 -24.21
CA GLN A 100 4.56 27.59 -25.09
C GLN A 100 3.67 28.79 -25.46
N ALA A 101 3.42 29.71 -24.52
CA ALA A 101 2.68 30.93 -24.81
C ALA A 101 3.44 31.84 -25.80
N LEU A 102 4.75 31.99 -25.61
CA LEU A 102 5.62 32.74 -26.52
C LEU A 102 5.62 32.14 -27.93
N LEU A 103 5.77 30.80 -28.04
CA LEU A 103 5.72 30.09 -29.32
C LEU A 103 4.36 30.27 -30.02
N ARG A 104 3.25 30.21 -29.29
CA ARG A 104 1.93 30.48 -29.87
C ARG A 104 1.80 31.92 -30.35
N ALA A 105 2.36 32.89 -29.63
CA ALA A 105 2.35 34.28 -30.04
C ALA A 105 3.17 34.50 -31.32
N SER A 106 4.39 33.92 -31.40
CA SER A 106 5.23 34.02 -32.60
C SER A 106 4.63 33.30 -33.81
N GLN A 107 3.97 32.16 -33.59
CA GLN A 107 3.25 31.43 -34.65
C GLN A 107 2.07 32.27 -35.19
N ARG A 108 1.34 32.97 -34.32
CA ARG A 108 0.27 33.88 -34.75
C ARG A 108 0.80 35.05 -35.58
N THR A 109 1.91 35.68 -35.18
CA THR A 109 2.51 36.78 -35.95
C THR A 109 3.07 36.30 -37.29
N ALA A 110 3.54 35.06 -37.37
CA ALA A 110 4.03 34.44 -38.60
C ALA A 110 2.91 33.87 -39.50
N GLY A 111 1.63 34.03 -39.14
CA GLY A 111 0.51 33.50 -39.92
C GLY A 111 0.33 31.98 -39.89
N ILE A 112 1.04 31.28 -39.00
CA ILE A 112 0.98 29.81 -38.86
C ILE A 112 -0.21 29.47 -37.96
N GLN A 113 -1.25 28.83 -38.52
CA GLN A 113 -2.40 28.38 -37.75
C GLN A 113 -2.01 27.24 -36.80
N VAL A 114 -2.15 27.48 -35.49
CA VAL A 114 -1.90 26.47 -34.46
C VAL A 114 -3.17 25.63 -34.27
N PRO A 115 -3.13 24.29 -34.42
CA PRO A 115 -4.31 23.45 -34.24
C PRO A 115 -4.75 23.46 -32.77
N VAL A 116 -5.87 24.11 -32.49
CA VAL A 116 -6.53 24.03 -31.18
C VAL A 116 -7.30 22.71 -31.13
N ALA A 117 -6.88 21.79 -30.25
CA ALA A 117 -7.62 20.56 -30.01
C ALA A 117 -9.05 20.88 -29.55
N LYS A 118 -10.05 20.55 -30.36
CA LYS A 118 -11.47 20.81 -30.08
C LYS A 118 -11.90 20.09 -28.80
N ALA A 119 -12.33 20.85 -27.80
CA ALA A 119 -12.86 20.29 -26.56
C ALA A 119 -14.15 19.49 -26.85
N ARG A 120 -14.07 18.16 -26.75
CA ARG A 120 -15.25 17.27 -26.86
C ARG A 120 -16.22 17.55 -25.71
N LYS A 121 -17.48 17.87 -26.03
CA LYS A 121 -18.58 18.03 -25.04
C LYS A 121 -18.65 16.77 -24.16
N LYS A 122 -18.37 16.92 -22.86
CA LYS A 122 -18.49 15.82 -21.89
C LYS A 122 -19.97 15.43 -21.76
N ARG A 123 -20.32 14.20 -22.17
CA ARG A 123 -21.66 13.62 -21.96
C ARG A 123 -22.03 13.69 -20.47
N LYS A 124 -23.18 14.29 -20.14
CA LYS A 124 -23.74 14.28 -18.77
C LYS A 124 -23.89 12.82 -18.31
N ARG A 125 -23.21 12.47 -17.22
CA ARG A 125 -23.24 11.12 -16.64
C ARG A 125 -24.59 10.90 -15.94
N ARG A 126 -25.29 9.81 -16.27
CA ARG A 126 -26.55 9.43 -15.62
C ARG A 126 -26.24 8.80 -14.24
N PRO A 127 -26.76 9.34 -13.11
CA PRO A 127 -26.39 8.91 -11.76
C PRO A 127 -26.75 7.45 -11.45
N VAL A 128 -27.85 6.95 -12.02
CA VAL A 128 -28.34 5.57 -11.82
C VAL A 128 -27.31 4.52 -12.25
N VAL A 129 -26.60 4.74 -13.36
CA VAL A 129 -25.60 3.80 -13.90
C VAL A 129 -24.39 3.67 -12.96
N ARG A 130 -24.04 4.74 -12.23
CA ARG A 130 -22.90 4.72 -11.28
C ARG A 130 -23.24 3.93 -10.02
N ALA A 131 -24.45 4.08 -9.49
CA ALA A 131 -24.91 3.34 -8.33
C ALA A 131 -24.99 1.84 -8.64
N LEU A 132 -25.54 1.47 -9.80
CA LEU A 132 -25.60 0.07 -10.25
C LEU A 132 -24.21 -0.54 -10.47
N LYS A 133 -23.27 0.20 -11.07
CA LYS A 133 -21.87 -0.25 -11.21
C LYS A 133 -21.14 -0.41 -9.87
N MET A 134 -21.44 0.44 -8.89
CA MET A 134 -20.91 0.29 -7.53
C MET A 134 -21.49 -0.95 -6.85
N ALA A 135 -22.80 -1.21 -6.99
CA ALA A 135 -23.44 -2.41 -6.45
C ALA A 135 -22.91 -3.71 -7.09
N GLU A 136 -22.58 -3.69 -8.39
CA GLU A 136 -21.91 -4.82 -9.05
C GLU A 136 -20.47 -5.00 -8.56
N ALA A 137 -19.72 -3.91 -8.37
CA ALA A 137 -18.34 -3.97 -7.85
C ALA A 137 -18.29 -4.52 -6.42
N LEU A 138 -19.22 -4.12 -5.56
CA LEU A 138 -19.35 -4.63 -4.19
C LEU A 138 -19.69 -6.12 -4.17
N ARG A 139 -20.67 -6.56 -4.96
CA ARG A 139 -21.02 -7.99 -5.10
C ARG A 139 -19.89 -8.84 -5.65
N LYS A 140 -19.09 -8.30 -6.57
CA LYS A 140 -17.89 -8.97 -7.09
C LYS A 140 -16.76 -9.05 -6.06
N THR A 141 -16.74 -8.15 -5.09
CA THR A 141 -15.79 -8.16 -3.97
C THR A 141 -16.22 -9.18 -2.91
N GLU A 142 -17.52 -9.28 -2.60
CA GLU A 142 -18.08 -10.31 -1.71
C GLU A 142 -17.89 -11.74 -2.25
N ALA A 143 -18.06 -11.94 -3.57
CA ALA A 143 -17.82 -13.24 -4.20
C ALA A 143 -16.32 -13.66 -4.21
N ALA A 144 -15.41 -12.75 -3.86
CA ALA A 144 -13.97 -13.01 -3.76
C ALA A 144 -13.50 -13.30 -2.32
N GLU A 145 -14.41 -13.33 -1.34
CA GLU A 145 -14.13 -13.85 0.01
C GLU A 145 -14.51 -15.34 0.08
N PRO A 146 -13.56 -16.29 0.05
CA PRO A 146 -13.86 -17.68 0.35
C PRO A 146 -14.22 -17.82 1.84
N GLN A 147 -15.43 -18.33 2.08
CA GLN A 147 -15.99 -18.63 3.40
C GLN A 147 -15.13 -19.68 4.13
N GLU A 148 -14.45 -19.27 5.21
CA GLU A 148 -13.94 -20.19 6.22
C GLU A 148 -15.09 -20.60 7.16
N SER A 149 -15.46 -21.88 7.05
CA SER A 149 -15.97 -22.79 8.09
C SER A 149 -17.25 -22.44 8.88
N THR A 150 -18.23 -23.36 8.85
CA THR A 150 -18.73 -24.07 10.05
C THR A 150 -19.70 -25.19 9.63
N ALA A 151 -19.16 -26.40 9.40
CA ALA A 151 -19.95 -27.62 9.44
C ALA A 151 -19.91 -28.16 10.88
N VAL A 152 -20.89 -27.79 11.68
CA VAL A 152 -21.28 -28.53 12.89
C VAL A 152 -22.53 -29.28 12.50
N ASN A 153 -22.45 -30.61 12.40
CA ASN A 153 -23.63 -31.46 12.22
C ASN A 153 -23.73 -32.38 13.45
N GLN A 154 -24.67 -32.06 14.33
CA GLN A 154 -25.21 -32.95 15.34
C GLN A 154 -26.59 -33.38 14.86
N SER A 155 -26.78 -34.68 14.61
CA SER A 155 -28.02 -35.45 14.74
C SER A 155 -27.68 -36.92 14.55
#